data_AF-A0A453B3U3-F1
#
_entry.id   AF-A0A453B3U3-F1
#
_cell.length_a   1.000
_cell.length_b   1.000
_cell.length_c   1.000
_cell.angle_alpha   90.00
_cell.angle_beta   90.00
_cell.angle_gamma   90.00
#
_symmetry.space_group_name_H-M   'P 1'
#
loop_
_entity.id
_entity.type
_entity.pdbx_description
1 polymer ?
#
loop_
_entity_poly.entity_id
_entity_poly.type
_entity_poly.pdbx_seq_one_letter_code
_entity_poly.pdbx_strand_id
1 'polypeptide(L)' 'NWTGPTRCSFCDRDETIKHLFLDCLLAKVLWRTVHIAFNITPSSSVNTLFGTWLNGIGPETARHIRAGVCALLWVV' A
#
# COMPACT_ATOMS: atom_id res chain seq x y z
N ASN A 1 8.63 3.36 -19.86
CA ASN A 1 7.99 4.69 -19.83
C ASN A 1 6.55 4.48 -19.41
N TRP A 2 6.15 4.92 -18.21
CA TRP A 2 4.77 4.72 -17.74
C TRP A 2 3.86 5.77 -18.39
N THR A 3 2.81 5.34 -19.09
CA THR A 3 1.86 6.20 -19.83
C THR A 3 0.50 6.29 -19.13
N GLY A 4 0.49 6.17 -17.80
CA GLY A 4 -0.72 6.33 -16.99
C GLY A 4 -1.16 7.79 -16.86
N PRO A 5 -2.34 8.04 -16.27
CA PRO A 5 -2.78 9.39 -15.98
C PRO A 5 -1.74 10.12 -15.14
N THR A 6 -1.47 11.38 -15.46
CA THR A 6 -0.47 12.18 -14.74
C THR A 6 -0.99 12.66 -13.40
N ARG A 7 -2.29 12.54 -13.13
CA ARG A 7 -2.95 13.02 -11.91
C ARG A 7 -3.76 11.90 -11.26
N CYS A 8 -3.72 11.85 -9.94
CA CYS A 8 -4.43 10.90 -9.12
C CYS A 8 -5.92 11.16 -9.12
N SER A 9 -6.71 10.14 -9.43
CA SER A 9 -8.18 10.19 -9.50
C SER A 9 -8.87 10.61 -8.19
N PHE A 10 -8.20 10.49 -7.04
CA PHE A 10 -8.81 10.73 -5.73
C PHE A 10 -8.49 12.09 -5.12
N CYS A 11 -7.34 12.68 -5.46
CA CYS A 11 -6.93 13.95 -4.86
C CYS A 11 -6.28 14.92 -5.84
N ASP A 12 -6.35 14.64 -7.15
CA ASP A 12 -5.94 15.53 -8.23
C ASP A 12 -4.47 16.02 -8.12
N ARG A 13 -3.60 15.22 -7.51
CA ARG A 13 -2.14 15.47 -7.41
C ARG A 13 -1.39 14.60 -8.40
N ASP A 14 -0.14 14.94 -8.73
CA ASP A 14 0.68 14.09 -9.59
C ASP A 14 0.68 12.62 -9.15
N GLU A 15 0.26 11.75 -10.06
CA GLU A 15 0.23 10.31 -9.81
C GLU A 15 1.63 9.74 -9.96
N THR A 16 2.16 9.25 -8.85
CA THR A 16 3.41 8.50 -8.80
C THR A 16 3.16 7.21 -8.05
N ILE A 17 3.99 6.19 -8.27
CA ILE A 17 3.92 4.94 -7.48
C ILE A 17 3.96 5.26 -5.98
N LYS A 18 4.81 6.19 -5.56
CA LYS A 18 4.84 6.63 -4.17
C LYS A 18 3.51 7.27 -3.74
N HIS A 19 2.92 8.10 -4.58
CA HIS A 19 1.66 8.75 -4.27
C HIS A 19 0.50 7.76 -4.12
N LEU A 20 0.36 6.84 -5.08
CA LEU A 20 -0.69 5.82 -5.11
C LEU A 20 -0.60 4.87 -3.91
N PHE A 21 0.62 4.55 -3.48
CA PHE A 21 0.85 3.61 -2.38
C PHE A 21 0.99 4.27 -1.00
N LEU A 22 1.34 5.56 -0.87
CA LEU A 22 1.70 6.16 0.44
C LEU A 22 1.07 7.53 0.68
N ASP A 23 1.14 8.43 -0.30
CA ASP A 23 0.85 9.85 -0.04
C ASP A 23 -0.61 10.25 -0.29
N CYS A 24 -1.32 9.51 -1.15
CA CYS A 24 -2.74 9.73 -1.43
C CYS A 24 -3.58 9.56 -0.15
N LEU A 25 -4.64 10.38 -0.01
CA LEU A 25 -5.55 10.30 1.12
C LEU A 25 -6.16 8.90 1.26
N LEU A 26 -6.55 8.29 0.14
CA LEU A 26 -7.09 6.93 0.12
C LEU A 26 -6.05 5.89 0.53
N ALA A 27 -4.81 6.02 0.05
CA ALA A 27 -3.70 5.16 0.45
C ALA A 27 -3.46 5.22 1.97
N LYS A 28 -3.48 6.41 2.57
CA LYS A 28 -3.35 6.59 4.01
C LYS A 28 -4.47 5.94 4.81
N VAL A 29 -5.71 6.01 4.31
CA VAL A 29 -6.86 5.35 4.94
C VAL A 29 -6.73 3.83 4.84
N LEU A 30 -6.40 3.29 3.67
CA LEU A 30 -6.18 1.86 3.47
C LEU A 30 -5.08 1.34 4.40
N TRP A 31 -3.96 2.06 4.49
CA TRP A 31 -2.88 1.67 5.40
C TRP A 31 -3.28 1.73 6.87
N ARG A 32 -4.07 2.72 7.30
CA ARG A 32 -4.62 2.72 8.66
C ARG A 32 -5.48 1.49 8.92
N THR A 33 -6.34 1.10 7.97
CA THR A 33 -7.16 -0.12 8.10
C THR A 33 -6.30 -1.36 8.22
N VAL A 34 -5.27 -1.51 7.39
CA VAL A 34 -4.32 -2.63 7.46
C VAL A 34 -3.57 -2.61 8.80
N HIS A 35 -3.11 -1.45 9.27
CA HIS A 35 -2.43 -1.33 10.55
C HIS A 35 -3.30 -1.77 11.74
N ILE A 36 -4.57 -1.37 11.74
CA ILE A 36 -5.54 -1.75 12.78
C ILE A 36 -5.87 -3.25 12.69
N ALA A 37 -6.16 -3.76 11.48
CA ALA A 37 -6.58 -5.14 11.28
C ALA A 37 -5.49 -6.17 11.64
N PHE A 38 -4.22 -5.83 11.38
CA PHE A 38 -3.08 -6.71 11.64
C PHE A 38 -2.28 -6.33 12.89
N ASN A 39 -2.68 -5.26 13.61
CA ASN A 39 -1.98 -4.73 14.78
C ASN A 39 -0.47 -4.50 14.55
N ILE A 40 -0.15 -3.84 13.44
CA ILE A 40 1.23 -3.62 12.98
C ILE A 40 1.61 -2.14 13.06
N THR A 41 2.90 -1.89 13.28
CA THR A 41 3.45 -0.54 13.36
C THR A 41 3.38 0.15 11.99
N PRO A 42 2.90 1.39 11.90
CA PRO A 42 2.83 2.11 10.65
C PRO A 42 4.22 2.28 10.05
N SER A 43 4.44 1.71 8.87
CA SER A 43 5.71 1.84 8.18
C SER A 43 5.69 2.96 7.15
N SER A 44 6.76 3.74 7.11
CA SER A 44 6.88 4.98 6.34
C SER A 44 7.40 4.78 4.92
N SER A 45 7.65 3.54 4.50
CA SER A 45 8.23 3.26 3.18
C SER A 45 7.62 2.02 2.53
N VAL A 46 7.45 2.06 1.20
CA VAL A 46 7.04 0.92 0.37
C VAL A 46 7.93 -0.30 0.56
N ASN A 47 9.24 -0.10 0.76
CA ASN A 47 10.16 -1.21 1.06
C ASN A 47 9.84 -1.88 2.39
N THR A 48 9.49 -1.11 3.41
CA THR A 48 9.10 -1.66 4.72
C THR A 48 7.72 -2.33 4.64
N LEU A 49 6.81 -1.79 3.81
CA LEU A 49 5.47 -2.32 3.53
C LEU A 49 5.44 -3.60 2.70
N PHE A 50 6.54 -4.02 2.09
CA PHE A 50 6.63 -5.33 1.43
C PHE A 50 7.73 -6.22 2.00
N GLY A 51 8.64 -5.67 2.80
CA GLY A 51 9.80 -6.36 3.35
C GLY A 51 9.57 -6.94 4.74
N THR A 52 9.43 -6.09 5.76
CA THR A 52 9.71 -6.51 7.14
C THR A 52 8.50 -6.56 8.06
N TRP A 53 7.35 -5.99 7.69
CA TRP A 53 6.16 -5.96 8.56
C TRP A 53 5.46 -7.32 8.75
N LEU A 54 5.74 -8.29 7.88
CA LEU A 54 5.24 -9.67 7.98
C LEU A 54 6.30 -10.65 8.53
N ASN A 55 7.37 -10.14 9.13
CA ASN A 55 8.40 -10.98 9.71
C ASN A 55 7.82 -11.77 10.90
N GLY A 56 7.93 -13.10 10.87
CA GLY A 56 7.29 -14.00 11.84
C GLY A 56 5.94 -14.57 11.41
N ILE A 57 5.36 -14.11 10.29
CA ILE A 57 4.20 -14.74 9.65
C ILE A 57 4.68 -15.82 8.67
N GLY A 58 3.98 -16.95 8.61
CA GLY A 58 4.28 -18.02 7.66
C GLY A 58 4.36 -17.52 6.21
N PRO A 59 5.31 -17.99 5.39
CA PRO A 59 5.60 -17.42 4.08
C PRO A 59 4.40 -17.46 3.12
N GLU A 60 3.61 -18.54 3.17
CA GLU A 60 2.36 -18.71 2.43
C GLU A 60 1.34 -17.62 2.78
N THR A 61 1.04 -17.45 4.08
CA THR A 61 0.10 -16.45 4.58
C THR A 61 0.58 -15.04 4.26
N ALA A 62 1.87 -14.77 4.45
CA ALA A 62 2.47 -13.48 4.14
C ALA A 62 2.36 -13.14 2.63
N ARG A 63 2.49 -14.13 1.75
CA ARG A 63 2.28 -13.96 0.30
C ARG A 63 0.84 -13.57 -0.01
N HIS A 64 -0.15 -14.24 0.60
CA HIS A 64 -1.56 -13.92 0.40
C HIS A 64 -1.93 -12.52 0.91
N ILE A 65 -1.42 -12.13 2.10
CA ILE A 65 -1.63 -10.78 2.64
C ILE A 65 -1.05 -9.73 1.70
N ARG A 66 0.19 -9.92 1.21
CA ARG A 66 0.82 -9.00 0.25
C ARG A 66 0.00 -8.90 -1.04
N ALA A 67 -0.45 -10.02 -1.59
CA ALA A 67 -1.28 -10.02 -2.80
C ALA A 67 -2.61 -9.29 -2.57
N GLY A 68 -3.28 -9.51 -1.44
CA GLY A 68 -4.53 -8.83 -1.09
C GLY A 68 -4.37 -7.32 -0.93
N VAL A 69 -3.31 -6.87 -0.24
CA VAL A 69 -2.99 -5.44 -0.09
C VAL A 69 -2.66 -4.82 -1.45
N CYS A 70 -1.87 -5.49 -2.30
CA CYS A 70 -1.62 -5.02 -3.66
C CYS A 70 -2.91 -4.91 -4.48
N ALA A 71 -3.80 -5.89 -4.38
CA ALA A 71 -5.07 -5.87 -5.12
C ALA A 71 -5.98 -4.72 -4.66
N LEU A 72 -6.07 -4.47 -3.34
CA LEU A 72 -6.82 -3.35 -2.79
C LEU A 72 -6.26 -1.99 -3.22
N LEU A 73 -4.92 -1.88 -3.29
CA LEU A 73 -4.24 -0.66 -3.72
C LEU A 73 -4.28 -0.46 -5.25
N TRP A 74 -4.52 -1.50 -6.05
CA TRP A 74 -4.62 -1.39 -7.52
C TRP A 74 -6.01 -0.95 -8.00
N VAL A 75 -7.05 -1.14 -7.18
CA VAL A 75 -8.41 -0.65 -7.49
C VAL A 75 -8.54 0.87 -7.28
N VAL A 76 -7.56 1.46 -6.60
CA VAL A 76 -7.33 2.90 -6.47
C VAL A 76 -6.62 3.37 -7.74
#